data_AF-A0AB38U4P8-F1
#
_entry.id   AF-A0AB38U4P8-F1
#
_cell.length_a   1.000
_cell.length_b   1.000
_cell.length_c   1.000
_cell.angle_alpha   90.00
_cell.angle_beta   90.00
_cell.angle_gamma   90.00
#
_symmetry.space_group_name_H-M   'P 1'
#
loop_
_entity.id
_entity.type
_entity.pdbx_description
1 polymer ?
#
loop_
_entity_poly.entity_id
_entity_poly.type
_entity_poly.pdbx_seq_one_letter_code
_entity_poly.pdbx_strand_id
1 'polypeptide(L)'
;MPPNLGHLRTFLAVIDTGSLAGASRQLFRVQSAITRAIHELEGSLDTTLFQRTPAGVVLTPAAEAILPRVRSVMRDLSIWGRRKSAEAQADDLYRNVPAAVLNNKRLDIFCRLLRSRHMPTVASQVGVSQPAVSAAISLLEECAQDKLFLRTARGLTPTPRAVALGQTTRHALNDLARLASDIAAAHGTLAGEVAVGALPLSRSSLLPEAIAQLVAAEPGVQVSTVESPFDDLCAALRAGSLDFIVGALRDARYATDLEVHELFAEPLAIIVGSHHPLAAKRRVSLAALAGHQWILPRRDTPSRALLAAAFAAAGQAEPVPSVETGDSMIVRGLLARSAMLAVVSQGQMTRELRSGEVKALPIELAGTARPIGIIRRAGVLASPPAAALFETIRAIANRPRD
;
A
#
# COMPACT_ATOMS: atom_id res chain seq x y z
N MET A 1 0.20 5.91 -21.79
CA MET A 1 -0.63 6.98 -21.15
C MET A 1 -1.75 6.28 -20.39
N PRO A 2 -2.07 6.66 -19.13
CA PRO A 2 -3.11 5.96 -18.39
C PRO A 2 -4.47 6.04 -19.11
N PRO A 3 -5.30 4.99 -19.05
CA PRO A 3 -6.60 4.97 -19.74
C PRO A 3 -7.50 6.12 -19.29
N ASN A 4 -8.39 6.60 -20.17
CA ASN A 4 -9.29 7.71 -19.84
C ASN A 4 -10.51 7.23 -19.04
N LEU A 5 -10.78 7.87 -17.89
CA LEU A 5 -11.94 7.52 -17.03
C LEU A 5 -13.29 7.63 -17.77
N GLY A 6 -13.45 8.62 -18.65
CA GLY A 6 -14.64 8.75 -19.49
C GLY A 6 -14.82 7.60 -20.49
N HIS A 7 -13.72 6.99 -20.96
CA HIS A 7 -13.81 5.82 -21.82
C HIS A 7 -14.15 4.57 -21.02
N LEU A 8 -13.64 4.43 -19.79
CA LEU A 8 -14.07 3.36 -18.88
C LEU A 8 -15.57 3.43 -18.55
N ARG A 9 -16.11 4.64 -18.40
CA ARG A 9 -17.57 4.81 -18.24
C ARG A 9 -18.33 4.33 -19.49
N THR A 10 -17.75 4.58 -20.66
CA THR A 10 -18.32 4.13 -21.94
C THR A 10 -18.26 2.62 -22.07
N PHE A 11 -17.16 2.00 -21.65
CA PHE A 11 -16.98 0.55 -21.58
C PHE A 11 -18.08 -0.12 -20.73
N LEU A 12 -18.34 0.37 -19.51
CA LEU A 12 -19.41 -0.16 -18.67
C LEU A 12 -20.81 0.02 -19.32
N ALA A 13 -21.07 1.16 -19.94
CA ALA A 13 -22.35 1.39 -20.61
C ALA A 13 -22.59 0.44 -21.80
N VAL A 14 -21.52 0.05 -22.53
CA VAL A 14 -21.62 -0.95 -23.61
C VAL A 14 -21.93 -2.33 -23.06
N ILE A 15 -21.34 -2.71 -21.92
CA ILE A 15 -21.61 -3.98 -21.24
C ILE A 15 -23.07 -4.05 -20.80
N ASP A 16 -23.54 -3.05 -20.08
CA ASP A 16 -24.90 -3.06 -19.51
C ASP A 16 -26.00 -3.06 -20.56
N THR A 17 -25.75 -2.47 -21.73
CA THR A 17 -26.73 -2.37 -22.81
C THR A 17 -26.54 -3.43 -23.90
N GLY A 18 -25.48 -4.23 -23.81
CA GLY A 18 -25.09 -5.23 -24.81
C GLY A 18 -24.77 -4.67 -26.22
N SER A 19 -24.75 -3.35 -26.40
CA SER A 19 -24.58 -2.73 -27.73
C SER A 19 -24.05 -1.30 -27.70
N LEU A 20 -23.31 -0.90 -28.73
CA LEU A 20 -22.83 0.47 -28.92
C LEU A 20 -24.00 1.48 -29.06
N ALA A 21 -25.08 1.07 -29.72
CA ALA A 21 -26.27 1.89 -29.89
C ALA A 21 -27.06 2.06 -28.58
N GLY A 22 -27.11 1.01 -27.75
CA GLY A 22 -27.67 1.09 -26.40
C GLY A 22 -26.89 2.07 -25.53
N ALA A 23 -25.56 1.95 -25.49
CA ALA A 23 -24.69 2.87 -24.76
C ALA A 23 -24.82 4.33 -25.23
N SER A 24 -25.00 4.55 -26.55
CA SER A 24 -25.25 5.87 -27.13
C SER A 24 -26.51 6.53 -26.56
N ARG A 25 -27.63 5.79 -26.50
CA ARG A 25 -28.88 6.26 -25.89
C ARG A 25 -28.70 6.51 -24.39
N GLN A 26 -28.08 5.57 -23.68
CA GLN A 26 -27.90 5.65 -22.24
C GLN A 26 -27.02 6.83 -21.81
N LEU A 27 -25.95 7.12 -22.54
CA LEU A 27 -25.02 8.21 -22.23
C LEU A 27 -25.38 9.55 -22.89
N PHE A 28 -26.48 9.60 -23.66
CA PHE A 28 -26.89 10.78 -24.44
C PHE A 28 -25.76 11.32 -25.33
N ARG A 29 -25.04 10.42 -26.00
CA ARG A 29 -23.95 10.76 -26.95
C ARG A 29 -24.20 10.12 -28.29
N VAL A 30 -23.77 10.77 -29.36
CA VAL A 30 -23.80 10.18 -30.71
C VAL A 30 -22.99 8.88 -30.76
N GLN A 31 -23.48 7.89 -31.51
CA GLN A 31 -22.86 6.56 -31.57
C GLN A 31 -21.40 6.59 -32.04
N SER A 32 -21.05 7.48 -32.98
CA SER A 32 -19.67 7.66 -33.43
C SER A 32 -18.70 8.05 -32.31
N ALA A 33 -19.18 8.76 -31.28
CA ALA A 33 -18.40 9.11 -30.11
C ALA A 33 -18.23 7.94 -29.13
N ILE A 34 -19.21 7.03 -29.06
CA ILE A 34 -19.10 5.79 -28.29
C ILE A 34 -18.04 4.87 -28.93
N THR A 35 -18.15 4.64 -30.24
CA THR A 35 -17.16 3.83 -30.98
C THR A 35 -15.75 4.38 -30.82
N ARG A 36 -15.58 5.70 -30.97
CA ARG A 36 -14.27 6.34 -30.79
C ARG A 36 -13.72 6.15 -29.37
N ALA A 37 -14.54 6.34 -28.35
CA ALA A 37 -14.10 6.17 -26.96
C ALA A 37 -13.66 4.73 -26.66
N ILE A 38 -14.34 3.73 -27.22
CA ILE A 38 -13.92 2.33 -27.10
C ILE A 38 -12.60 2.08 -27.84
N HIS A 39 -12.46 2.52 -29.11
CA HIS A 39 -11.21 2.35 -29.84
C HIS A 39 -10.02 3.06 -29.17
N GLU A 40 -10.23 4.26 -28.62
CA GLU A 40 -9.19 4.97 -27.88
C GLU A 40 -8.82 4.26 -26.56
N LEU A 41 -9.79 3.61 -25.90
CA LEU A 41 -9.52 2.78 -24.73
C LEU A 41 -8.73 1.53 -25.08
N GLU A 42 -9.18 0.79 -26.09
CA GLU A 42 -8.51 -0.40 -26.63
C GLU A 42 -7.07 -0.07 -27.06
N GLY A 43 -6.87 1.04 -27.77
CA GLY A 43 -5.54 1.52 -28.14
C GLY A 43 -4.67 1.92 -26.94
N SER A 44 -5.26 2.45 -25.86
CA SER A 44 -4.51 2.78 -24.64
C SER A 44 -4.13 1.55 -23.80
N LEU A 45 -4.86 0.45 -23.96
CA LEU A 45 -4.66 -0.82 -23.27
C LEU A 45 -3.95 -1.87 -24.14
N ASP A 46 -3.69 -1.54 -25.41
CA ASP A 46 -3.10 -2.42 -26.42
C ASP A 46 -3.81 -3.78 -26.55
N THR A 47 -5.14 -3.78 -26.44
CA THR A 47 -5.96 -4.99 -26.59
C THR A 47 -7.36 -4.65 -27.05
N THR A 48 -8.01 -5.58 -27.75
CA THR A 48 -9.45 -5.50 -27.99
C THR A 48 -10.20 -5.88 -26.72
N LEU A 49 -11.25 -5.12 -26.39
CA LEU A 49 -12.11 -5.39 -25.24
C LEU A 49 -13.40 -6.11 -25.66
N PHE A 50 -13.85 -5.87 -26.88
CA PHE A 50 -15.13 -6.37 -27.37
C PHE A 50 -15.00 -7.14 -28.68
N GLN A 51 -15.79 -8.21 -28.81
CA GLN A 51 -16.00 -8.93 -30.07
C GLN A 51 -17.41 -8.66 -30.59
N ARG A 52 -17.53 -8.37 -31.89
CA ARG A 52 -18.83 -8.19 -32.54
C ARG A 52 -19.40 -9.55 -32.92
N THR A 53 -20.65 -9.77 -32.54
CA THR A 53 -21.42 -10.96 -32.92
C THR A 53 -22.77 -10.55 -33.50
N PRO A 54 -23.47 -11.45 -34.22
CA PRO A 54 -24.84 -11.18 -34.68
C PRO A 54 -25.82 -10.87 -33.53
N ALA A 55 -25.54 -11.34 -32.31
CA ALA A 55 -26.36 -11.13 -31.12
C ALA A 55 -25.99 -9.86 -30.34
N GLY A 56 -24.99 -9.09 -30.78
CA GLY A 56 -24.54 -7.88 -30.11
C GLY A 56 -23.04 -7.90 -29.83
N VAL A 57 -22.65 -7.46 -28.63
CA VAL A 57 -21.26 -7.32 -28.24
C VAL A 57 -20.91 -8.31 -27.14
N VAL A 58 -19.84 -9.08 -27.31
CA VAL A 58 -19.33 -10.06 -26.34
C VAL A 58 -18.00 -9.56 -25.77
N LEU A 59 -17.75 -9.85 -24.49
CA LEU A 59 -16.49 -9.52 -23.83
C LEU A 59 -15.35 -10.43 -24.29
N THR A 60 -14.17 -9.84 -24.44
CA THR A 60 -12.93 -10.62 -24.52
C THR A 60 -12.45 -11.02 -23.12
N PRO A 61 -11.53 -12.01 -22.99
CA PRO A 61 -10.91 -12.33 -21.70
C PRO A 61 -10.23 -11.12 -21.04
N ALA A 62 -9.61 -10.23 -21.83
CA ALA A 62 -9.03 -8.99 -21.32
C ALA A 62 -10.08 -8.05 -20.72
N ALA A 63 -11.25 -7.93 -21.34
CA ALA A 63 -12.34 -7.13 -20.81
C ALA A 63 -12.96 -7.71 -19.54
N GLU A 64 -13.10 -9.04 -19.47
CA GLU A 64 -13.55 -9.73 -18.25
C GLU A 64 -12.57 -9.49 -17.10
N ALA A 65 -11.27 -9.55 -17.37
CA ALA A 65 -10.23 -9.37 -16.36
C ALA A 65 -10.23 -7.95 -15.75
N ILE A 66 -10.44 -6.91 -16.54
CA ILE A 66 -10.46 -5.53 -16.04
C ILE A 66 -11.79 -5.10 -15.43
N LEU A 67 -12.90 -5.79 -15.76
CA LEU A 67 -14.25 -5.38 -15.37
C LEU A 67 -14.42 -5.15 -13.85
N PRO A 68 -13.94 -6.04 -12.95
CA PRO A 68 -14.04 -5.81 -11.50
C PRO A 68 -13.33 -4.53 -11.07
N ARG A 69 -12.14 -4.26 -11.61
CA ARG A 69 -11.35 -3.07 -11.28
C ARG A 69 -11.98 -1.80 -11.84
N VAL A 70 -12.50 -1.83 -13.07
CA VAL A 70 -13.23 -0.68 -13.64
C VAL A 70 -14.48 -0.34 -12.83
N ARG A 71 -15.21 -1.35 -12.34
CA ARG A 71 -16.34 -1.14 -11.42
C ARG A 71 -15.89 -0.53 -10.08
N SER A 72 -14.76 -0.98 -9.53
CA SER A 72 -14.13 -0.39 -8.34
C SER A 72 -13.83 1.10 -8.53
N VAL A 73 -13.14 1.44 -9.63
CA VAL A 73 -12.82 2.84 -10.00
C VAL A 73 -14.08 3.72 -10.03
N MET A 74 -15.15 3.24 -10.67
CA MET A 74 -16.38 4.02 -10.76
C MET A 74 -17.11 4.18 -9.43
N ARG A 75 -17.08 3.16 -8.58
CA ARG A 75 -17.61 3.23 -7.21
C ARG A 75 -16.85 4.26 -6.36
N ASP A 76 -15.53 4.26 -6.45
CA ASP A 76 -14.68 5.21 -5.71
C ASP A 76 -14.90 6.65 -6.18
N LEU A 77 -15.22 6.86 -7.46
CA LEU A 77 -15.52 8.17 -8.02
C LEU A 77 -16.99 8.58 -7.85
N SER A 78 -17.93 7.66 -7.64
CA SER A 78 -19.36 8.00 -7.50
C SER A 78 -19.62 8.82 -6.24
N ILE A 79 -18.74 8.76 -5.24
CA ILE A 79 -18.87 9.54 -4.00
C ILE A 79 -18.78 11.06 -4.23
N TRP A 80 -18.25 11.48 -5.37
CA TRP A 80 -18.23 12.88 -5.78
C TRP A 80 -19.61 13.40 -6.21
N GLY A 81 -20.51 12.51 -6.58
CA GLY A 81 -21.89 12.84 -6.91
C GLY A 81 -22.71 13.16 -5.66
N ARG A 82 -23.89 13.77 -5.86
CA ARG A 82 -24.85 13.94 -4.77
C ARG A 82 -25.29 12.58 -4.27
N ARG A 83 -25.31 12.36 -2.95
CA ARG A 83 -26.09 11.29 -2.32
C ARG A 83 -27.57 11.49 -2.69
N LYS A 84 -28.01 10.91 -3.80
CA LYS A 84 -29.42 10.68 -4.06
C LYS A 84 -29.65 9.18 -4.03
N SER A 85 -30.40 8.78 -3.01
CA SER A 85 -31.02 7.47 -2.80
C SER A 85 -30.07 6.35 -2.34
N ALA A 86 -30.36 5.78 -1.16
CA ALA A 86 -29.74 4.57 -0.63
C ALA A 86 -30.14 3.28 -1.40
N GLU A 87 -30.81 3.44 -2.56
CA GLU A 87 -31.46 2.39 -3.34
C GLU A 87 -30.86 2.22 -4.74
N ALA A 88 -29.80 2.95 -5.09
CA ALA A 88 -29.10 2.72 -6.35
C ALA A 88 -28.44 1.32 -6.31
N GLN A 89 -28.98 0.39 -7.11
CA GLN A 89 -28.38 -0.94 -7.30
C GLN A 89 -26.92 -0.82 -7.75
N ALA A 90 -26.10 -1.80 -7.37
CA ALA A 90 -24.66 -1.81 -7.63
C ALA A 90 -24.29 -1.64 -9.12
N ASP A 91 -25.19 -1.96 -10.05
CA ASP A 91 -24.99 -1.81 -11.48
C ASP A 91 -25.17 -0.36 -12.00
N ASP A 92 -25.80 0.55 -11.25
CA ASP A 92 -26.03 1.94 -11.71
C ASP A 92 -24.97 2.94 -11.19
N LEU A 93 -24.00 2.47 -10.39
CA LEU A 93 -23.06 3.33 -9.66
C LEU A 93 -22.23 4.24 -10.59
N TYR A 94 -21.82 3.76 -11.76
CA TYR A 94 -21.03 4.57 -12.69
C TYR A 94 -21.84 5.66 -13.38
N ARG A 95 -23.19 5.55 -13.42
CA ARG A 95 -24.05 6.59 -14.00
C ARG A 95 -24.11 7.83 -13.11
N ASN A 96 -23.92 7.64 -11.81
CA ASN A 96 -23.88 8.72 -10.82
C ASN A 96 -22.52 9.43 -10.75
N VAL A 97 -21.51 8.96 -11.50
CA VAL A 97 -20.18 9.58 -11.54
C VAL A 97 -20.24 10.89 -12.34
N PRO A 98 -20.00 12.05 -11.70
CA PRO A 98 -20.10 13.33 -12.37
C PRO A 98 -19.07 13.50 -13.49
N ALA A 99 -19.45 14.19 -14.57
CA ALA A 99 -18.54 14.42 -15.70
C ALA A 99 -17.25 15.17 -15.30
N ALA A 100 -17.31 15.98 -14.24
CA ALA A 100 -16.16 16.68 -13.69
C ALA A 100 -15.07 15.73 -13.16
N VAL A 101 -15.40 14.53 -12.69
CA VAL A 101 -14.39 13.61 -12.15
C VAL A 101 -13.90 12.58 -13.16
N LEU A 102 -14.49 12.52 -14.35
CA LEU A 102 -14.05 11.64 -15.44
C LEU A 102 -12.84 12.18 -16.22
N ASN A 103 -12.15 13.19 -15.69
CA ASN A 103 -10.95 13.76 -16.27
C ASN A 103 -9.74 13.47 -15.38
N ASN A 104 -8.85 12.59 -15.84
CA ASN A 104 -7.67 12.15 -15.09
C ASN A 104 -6.81 13.32 -14.63
N LYS A 105 -6.56 14.31 -15.51
CA LYS A 105 -5.71 15.47 -15.21
C LYS A 105 -6.31 16.35 -14.12
N ARG A 106 -7.64 16.50 -14.11
CA ARG A 106 -8.36 17.27 -13.08
C ARG A 106 -8.21 16.62 -11.70
N LEU A 107 -8.35 15.29 -11.64
CA LEU A 107 -8.16 14.53 -10.40
C LEU A 107 -6.69 14.54 -9.94
N ASP A 108 -5.73 14.45 -10.87
CA ASP A 108 -4.30 14.56 -10.55
C ASP A 108 -3.96 15.94 -9.95
N ILE A 109 -4.48 17.04 -10.53
CA ILE A 109 -4.36 18.40 -9.97
C ILE A 109 -4.88 18.44 -8.53
N PHE A 110 -6.06 17.88 -8.28
CA PHE A 110 -6.67 17.82 -6.95
C PHE A 110 -5.79 17.06 -5.95
N CYS A 111 -5.35 15.85 -6.30
CA CYS A 111 -4.50 15.02 -5.44
C CYS A 111 -3.14 15.68 -5.14
N ARG A 112 -2.53 16.36 -6.12
CA ARG A 112 -1.28 17.12 -5.91
C ARG A 112 -1.48 18.34 -5.03
N LEU A 113 -2.62 19.02 -5.15
CA LEU A 113 -2.92 20.20 -4.34
C LEU A 113 -3.20 19.84 -2.88
N LEU A 114 -3.80 18.67 -2.59
CA LEU A 114 -3.96 18.15 -1.22
C LEU A 114 -2.63 18.03 -0.48
N ARG A 115 -1.56 17.65 -1.19
CA ARG A 115 -0.21 17.48 -0.64
C ARG A 115 0.56 18.80 -0.57
N SER A 116 0.66 19.50 -1.70
CA SER A 116 1.53 20.68 -1.83
C SER A 116 0.94 21.94 -1.19
N ARG A 117 -0.39 22.04 -1.10
CA ARG A 117 -1.10 23.21 -0.56
C ARG A 117 -0.72 24.53 -1.26
N HIS A 118 -0.21 24.44 -2.49
CA HIS A 118 0.32 25.59 -3.23
C HIS A 118 0.03 25.48 -4.73
N MET A 119 -0.92 26.28 -5.23
CA MET A 119 -1.39 26.21 -6.62
C MET A 119 -0.30 26.48 -7.67
N PRO A 120 0.59 27.49 -7.53
CA PRO A 120 1.68 27.70 -8.50
C PRO A 120 2.60 26.49 -8.65
N THR A 121 2.90 25.79 -7.55
CA THR A 121 3.74 24.58 -7.58
C THR A 121 3.05 23.46 -8.36
N VAL A 122 1.75 23.25 -8.14
CA VAL A 122 0.99 22.25 -8.90
C VAL A 122 0.92 22.61 -10.38
N ALA A 123 0.70 23.89 -10.70
CA ALA A 123 0.65 24.37 -12.07
C ALA A 123 1.94 24.07 -12.84
N SER A 124 3.09 24.36 -12.21
CA SER A 124 4.42 24.03 -12.75
C SER A 124 4.61 22.52 -12.92
N GLN A 125 4.27 21.71 -11.92
CA GLN A 125 4.43 20.25 -11.97
C GLN A 125 3.56 19.56 -13.03
N VAL A 126 2.38 20.11 -13.32
CA VAL A 126 1.40 19.54 -14.27
C VAL A 126 1.55 20.16 -15.68
N GLY A 127 2.40 21.18 -15.83
CA GLY A 127 2.59 21.90 -17.10
C GLY A 127 1.35 22.67 -17.55
N VAL A 128 0.70 23.38 -16.62
CA VAL A 128 -0.48 24.23 -16.89
C VAL A 128 -0.35 25.58 -16.21
N SER A 129 -1.21 26.54 -16.55
CA SER A 129 -1.27 27.82 -15.87
C SER A 129 -1.94 27.69 -14.48
N GLN A 130 -1.60 28.58 -13.55
CA GLN A 130 -2.28 28.64 -12.25
C GLN A 130 -3.80 28.89 -12.38
N PRO A 131 -4.30 29.76 -13.29
CA PRO A 131 -5.73 29.87 -13.55
C PRO A 131 -6.39 28.55 -13.98
N ALA A 132 -5.68 27.70 -14.75
CA ALA A 132 -6.19 26.39 -15.13
C ALA A 132 -6.30 25.44 -13.92
N VAL A 133 -5.36 25.50 -12.97
CA VAL A 133 -5.47 24.79 -11.68
C VAL A 133 -6.68 25.31 -10.90
N SER A 134 -6.87 26.62 -10.81
CA SER A 134 -8.03 27.19 -10.11
C SER A 134 -9.35 26.76 -10.74
N ALA A 135 -9.47 26.80 -12.07
CA ALA A 135 -10.67 26.38 -12.79
C ALA A 135 -10.95 24.88 -12.62
N ALA A 136 -9.91 24.04 -12.65
CA ALA A 136 -10.01 22.61 -12.37
C ALA A 136 -10.58 22.34 -10.98
N ILE A 137 -10.11 23.05 -9.95
CA ILE A 137 -10.63 22.94 -8.58
C ILE A 137 -12.05 23.47 -8.48
N SER A 138 -12.39 24.62 -9.08
CA SER A 138 -13.76 25.17 -9.05
C SER A 138 -14.78 24.18 -9.60
N LEU A 139 -14.49 23.49 -10.71
CA LEU A 139 -15.38 22.46 -11.27
C LEU A 139 -15.55 21.26 -10.34
N LEU A 140 -14.50 20.88 -9.59
CA LEU A 140 -14.58 19.82 -8.59
C LEU A 140 -15.39 20.28 -7.36
N GLU A 141 -15.27 21.53 -6.93
CA GLU A 141 -16.06 22.11 -5.85
C GLU A 141 -17.55 22.21 -6.22
N GLU A 142 -17.87 22.63 -7.44
CA GLU A 142 -19.23 22.65 -7.98
C GLU A 142 -19.84 21.24 -8.00
N CYS A 143 -19.07 20.25 -8.45
CA CYS A 143 -19.45 18.85 -8.44
C CYS A 143 -19.72 18.32 -7.03
N ALA A 144 -18.82 18.59 -6.09
CA ALA A 144 -18.95 18.19 -4.70
C ALA A 144 -20.02 19.00 -3.95
N GLN A 145 -20.47 20.13 -4.50
CA GLN A 145 -21.31 21.13 -3.84
C GLN A 145 -20.72 21.60 -2.49
N ASP A 146 -19.39 21.72 -2.43
CA ASP A 146 -18.67 22.05 -1.21
C ASP A 146 -17.33 22.69 -1.53
N LYS A 147 -16.80 23.49 -0.60
CA LYS A 147 -15.43 23.97 -0.69
C LYS A 147 -14.48 22.83 -0.36
N LEU A 148 -13.52 22.61 -1.24
CA LEU A 148 -12.49 21.59 -1.05
C LEU A 148 -11.24 22.22 -0.42
N PHE A 149 -11.03 23.51 -0.64
CA PHE A 149 -9.89 24.23 -0.07
C PHE A 149 -10.30 25.58 0.49
N LEU A 150 -9.74 25.92 1.64
CA LEU A 150 -9.92 27.21 2.28
C LEU A 150 -8.63 28.02 2.18
N ARG A 151 -8.76 29.31 1.85
CA ARG A 151 -7.64 30.25 1.96
C ARG A 151 -7.54 30.70 3.42
N THR A 152 -6.38 30.48 4.01
CA THR A 152 -6.04 30.91 5.36
C THR A 152 -4.81 31.82 5.34
N ALA A 153 -4.53 32.51 6.44
CA ALA A 153 -3.29 33.29 6.57
C ALA A 153 -2.01 32.44 6.40
N ARG A 154 -2.10 31.11 6.60
CA ARG A 154 -1.00 30.14 6.42
C ARG A 154 -0.99 29.47 5.04
N GLY A 155 -1.80 29.97 4.10
CA GLY A 155 -1.94 29.42 2.76
C GLY A 155 -3.20 28.57 2.58
N LEU A 156 -3.16 27.65 1.63
CA LEU A 156 -4.31 26.84 1.22
C LEU A 156 -4.46 25.60 2.10
N THR A 157 -5.61 25.42 2.76
CA THR A 157 -5.85 24.28 3.66
C THR A 157 -6.98 23.41 3.09
N PRO A 158 -6.79 22.09 2.96
CA PRO A 158 -7.86 21.19 2.52
C PRO A 158 -8.96 21.07 3.59
N THR A 159 -10.22 21.01 3.16
CA THR A 159 -11.35 20.72 4.06
C THR A 159 -11.37 19.23 4.43
N PRO A 160 -12.06 18.83 5.52
CA PRO A 160 -12.26 17.42 5.85
C PRO A 160 -12.86 16.63 4.68
N ARG A 161 -13.77 17.25 3.93
CA ARG A 161 -14.35 16.65 2.73
C ARG A 161 -13.34 16.44 1.62
N ALA A 162 -12.43 17.40 1.39
CA ALA A 162 -11.36 17.22 0.41
C ALA A 162 -10.39 16.11 0.79
N VAL A 163 -10.10 15.93 2.08
CA VAL A 163 -9.30 14.80 2.56
C VAL A 163 -10.00 13.47 2.26
N ALA A 164 -11.30 13.36 2.57
CA ALA A 164 -12.08 12.15 2.31
C ALA A 164 -12.17 11.82 0.80
N LEU A 165 -12.56 12.79 -0.02
CA LEU A 165 -12.60 12.63 -1.49
C LEU A 165 -11.22 12.34 -2.07
N GLY A 166 -10.17 12.92 -1.51
CA GLY A 166 -8.79 12.69 -1.91
C GLY A 166 -8.30 11.27 -1.70
N GLN A 167 -8.81 10.56 -0.69
CA GLN A 167 -8.48 9.15 -0.47
C GLN A 167 -9.05 8.28 -1.59
N THR A 168 -10.36 8.31 -1.84
CA THR A 168 -10.97 7.47 -2.88
C THR A 168 -10.56 7.89 -4.29
N THR A 169 -10.30 9.18 -4.52
CA THR A 169 -9.77 9.65 -5.82
C THR A 169 -8.41 9.02 -6.12
N ARG A 170 -7.51 8.93 -5.12
CA ARG A 170 -6.23 8.25 -5.32
C ARG A 170 -6.41 6.75 -5.52
N HIS A 171 -7.35 6.11 -4.83
CA HIS A 171 -7.69 4.71 -5.08
C HIS A 171 -8.10 4.48 -6.53
N ALA A 172 -9.04 5.27 -7.03
CA ALA A 172 -9.52 5.19 -8.41
C ALA A 172 -8.39 5.40 -9.44
N LEU A 173 -7.49 6.36 -9.21
CA LEU A 173 -6.35 6.62 -10.09
C LEU A 173 -5.30 5.49 -10.04
N ASN A 174 -5.09 4.87 -8.88
CA ASN A 174 -4.17 3.75 -8.75
C ASN A 174 -4.74 2.47 -9.35
N ASP A 175 -6.03 2.21 -9.18
CA ASP A 175 -6.73 1.11 -9.85
C ASP A 175 -6.70 1.29 -11.38
N LEU A 176 -6.90 2.52 -11.86
CA LEU A 176 -6.75 2.85 -13.28
C LEU A 176 -5.35 2.51 -13.83
N ALA A 177 -4.31 2.76 -13.04
CA ALA A 177 -2.93 2.43 -13.43
C ALA A 177 -2.65 0.92 -13.45
N ARG A 178 -3.46 0.10 -12.76
CA ARG A 178 -3.28 -1.36 -12.63
C ARG A 178 -3.99 -2.18 -13.70
N LEU A 179 -4.85 -1.56 -14.53
CA LEU A 179 -5.61 -2.28 -15.56
C LEU A 179 -4.70 -3.05 -16.53
N ALA A 180 -3.53 -2.50 -16.88
CA ALA A 180 -2.57 -3.19 -17.74
C ALA A 180 -2.05 -4.50 -17.13
N SER A 181 -1.86 -4.54 -15.80
CA SER A 181 -1.46 -5.76 -15.08
C SER A 181 -2.56 -6.82 -15.09
N ASP A 182 -3.83 -6.43 -14.95
CA ASP A 182 -4.95 -7.37 -15.05
C ASP A 182 -5.03 -8.00 -16.46
N ILE A 183 -4.80 -7.20 -17.51
CA ILE A 183 -4.79 -7.67 -18.90
C ILE A 183 -3.61 -8.61 -19.15
N ALA A 184 -2.40 -8.24 -18.69
CA ALA A 184 -1.22 -9.09 -18.83
C ALA A 184 -1.47 -10.48 -18.20
N ALA A 185 -2.05 -10.50 -17.00
CA ALA A 185 -2.38 -11.73 -16.29
C ALA A 185 -3.42 -12.57 -17.03
N ALA A 186 -4.43 -11.94 -17.65
CA ALA A 186 -5.41 -12.63 -18.50
C ALA A 186 -4.77 -13.30 -19.73
N HIS A 187 -3.63 -12.78 -20.20
CA HIS A 187 -2.82 -13.36 -21.26
C HIS A 187 -1.71 -14.31 -20.75
N GLY A 188 -1.74 -14.67 -19.46
CA GLY A 188 -0.82 -15.64 -18.86
C GLY A 188 0.56 -15.08 -18.52
N THR A 189 0.71 -13.76 -18.43
CA THR A 189 1.97 -13.09 -18.05
C THR A 189 1.78 -12.21 -16.83
N LEU A 190 2.70 -12.22 -15.87
CA LEU A 190 2.67 -11.29 -14.75
C LEU A 190 3.57 -10.09 -15.05
N ALA A 191 2.96 -8.89 -15.10
CA ALA A 191 3.68 -7.65 -15.35
C ALA A 191 3.07 -6.46 -14.60
N GLY A 192 3.92 -5.47 -14.32
CA GLY A 192 3.55 -4.22 -13.67
C GLY A 192 4.22 -4.03 -12.32
N GLU A 193 3.70 -3.11 -11.51
CA GLU A 193 4.33 -2.69 -10.26
C GLU A 193 3.60 -3.24 -9.03
N VAL A 194 4.38 -3.55 -8.00
CA VAL A 194 3.92 -3.83 -6.63
C VAL A 194 4.65 -2.90 -5.68
N ALA A 195 3.91 -2.16 -4.86
CA ALA A 195 4.48 -1.27 -3.85
C ALA A 195 4.27 -1.84 -2.44
N VAL A 196 5.36 -2.13 -1.72
CA VAL A 196 5.32 -2.81 -0.43
C VAL A 196 5.89 -1.95 0.69
N GLY A 197 5.10 -1.73 1.74
CA GLY A 197 5.60 -1.14 2.98
C GLY A 197 6.41 -2.17 3.78
N ALA A 198 7.66 -1.87 4.13
CA ALA A 198 8.53 -2.82 4.80
C ALA A 198 8.91 -2.36 6.22
N LEU A 199 8.43 -3.09 7.24
CA LEU A 199 8.81 -2.88 8.64
C LEU A 199 10.11 -3.66 8.97
N PRO A 200 10.81 -3.31 10.07
CA PRO A 200 12.17 -3.78 10.33
C PRO A 200 12.48 -5.26 10.12
N LEU A 201 11.65 -6.17 10.62
CA LEU A 201 11.90 -7.61 10.50
C LEU A 201 11.79 -8.13 9.06
N SER A 202 10.80 -7.67 8.30
CA SER A 202 10.56 -8.21 6.95
C SER A 202 11.71 -7.89 6.00
N ARG A 203 12.43 -6.79 6.23
CA ARG A 203 13.58 -6.33 5.44
C ARG A 203 14.82 -7.21 5.54
N SER A 204 14.94 -8.03 6.58
CA SER A 204 16.18 -8.78 6.86
C SER A 204 16.29 -10.09 6.08
N SER A 205 15.16 -10.75 5.78
CA SER A 205 15.17 -12.07 5.13
C SER A 205 13.89 -12.33 4.32
N LEU A 206 12.72 -12.19 4.96
CA LEU A 206 11.43 -12.57 4.38
C LEU A 206 11.12 -11.85 3.05
N LEU A 207 11.19 -10.52 3.04
CA LEU A 207 10.87 -9.73 1.85
C LEU A 207 11.96 -9.82 0.76
N PRO A 208 13.27 -9.71 1.08
CA PRO A 208 14.31 -9.93 0.07
C PRO A 208 14.21 -11.28 -0.63
N GLU A 209 13.94 -12.36 0.12
CA GLU A 209 13.80 -13.70 -0.45
C GLU A 209 12.56 -13.79 -1.36
N ALA A 210 11.42 -13.24 -0.92
CA ALA A 210 10.20 -13.23 -1.71
C ALA A 210 10.35 -12.43 -3.01
N ILE A 211 11.01 -11.26 -2.93
CA ILE A 211 11.28 -10.43 -4.11
C ILE A 211 12.22 -11.15 -5.07
N ALA A 212 13.29 -11.77 -4.57
CA ALA A 212 14.23 -12.50 -5.41
C ALA A 212 13.55 -13.67 -6.15
N GLN A 213 12.69 -14.44 -5.46
CA GLN A 213 11.93 -15.53 -6.10
C GLN A 213 10.96 -14.99 -7.15
N LEU A 214 10.20 -13.94 -6.84
CA LEU A 214 9.20 -13.40 -7.77
C LEU A 214 9.85 -12.77 -9.00
N VAL A 215 10.85 -11.92 -8.84
CA VAL A 215 11.50 -11.23 -9.97
C VAL A 215 12.26 -12.21 -10.87
N ALA A 216 12.80 -13.30 -10.32
CA ALA A 216 13.41 -14.35 -11.11
C ALA A 216 12.39 -15.15 -11.93
N ALA A 217 11.20 -15.41 -11.37
CA ALA A 217 10.13 -16.11 -12.06
C ALA A 217 9.38 -15.23 -13.08
N GLU A 218 9.21 -13.94 -12.76
CA GLU A 218 8.36 -13.00 -13.51
C GLU A 218 9.13 -11.70 -13.81
N PRO A 219 9.98 -11.66 -14.86
CA PRO A 219 10.81 -10.49 -15.17
C PRO A 219 10.03 -9.21 -15.52
N GLY A 220 8.74 -9.33 -15.85
CA GLY A 220 7.84 -8.20 -16.10
C GLY A 220 7.37 -7.49 -14.83
N VAL A 221 7.64 -8.04 -13.64
CA VAL A 221 7.24 -7.48 -12.36
C VAL A 221 8.31 -6.56 -11.80
N GLN A 222 7.90 -5.36 -11.40
CA GLN A 222 8.71 -4.39 -10.68
C GLN A 222 8.21 -4.30 -9.24
N VAL A 223 9.12 -4.38 -8.27
CA VAL A 223 8.78 -4.24 -6.85
C VAL A 223 9.43 -2.98 -6.31
N SER A 224 8.62 -2.08 -5.74
CA SER A 224 9.08 -0.93 -4.97
C SER A 224 8.87 -1.17 -3.48
N THR A 225 9.87 -0.86 -2.65
CA THR A 225 9.75 -0.92 -1.19
C THR A 225 9.72 0.47 -0.58
N VAL A 226 8.94 0.62 0.49
CA VAL A 226 8.85 1.87 1.25
C VAL A 226 9.10 1.58 2.72
N GLU A 227 10.14 2.20 3.26
CA GLU A 227 10.48 2.14 4.68
C GLU A 227 10.06 3.43 5.37
N SER A 228 9.16 3.33 6.33
CA SER A 228 8.67 4.47 7.12
C SER A 228 8.11 3.99 8.45
N PRO A 229 7.86 4.90 9.42
CA PRO A 229 7.06 4.61 10.59
C PRO A 229 5.72 3.94 10.22
N PHE A 230 5.20 3.12 11.14
CA PHE A 230 3.99 2.33 10.89
C PHE A 230 2.79 3.18 10.47
N ASP A 231 2.59 4.34 11.11
CA ASP A 231 1.47 5.23 10.83
C ASP A 231 1.56 5.85 9.42
N ASP A 232 2.77 6.17 8.96
CA ASP A 232 3.01 6.70 7.63
C ASP A 232 2.76 5.63 6.55
N LEU A 233 3.19 4.38 6.80
CA LEU A 233 2.88 3.26 5.93
C LEU A 233 1.37 3.00 5.87
N CYS A 234 0.67 3.06 7.00
CA CYS A 234 -0.79 2.94 7.04
C CYS A 234 -1.47 4.07 6.23
N ALA A 235 -0.98 5.31 6.35
CA ALA A 235 -1.49 6.43 5.57
C ALA A 235 -1.26 6.24 4.06
N ALA A 236 -0.11 5.69 3.67
CA ALA A 236 0.22 5.37 2.28
C ALA A 236 -0.64 4.21 1.73
N LEU A 237 -0.85 3.15 2.53
CA LEU A 237 -1.76 2.05 2.22
C LEU A 237 -3.20 2.54 2.04
N ARG A 238 -3.68 3.41 2.94
CA ARG A 238 -4.98 4.10 2.82
C ARG A 238 -5.06 5.09 1.68
N ALA A 239 -3.94 5.59 1.16
CA ALA A 239 -3.91 6.39 -0.06
C ALA A 239 -3.87 5.52 -1.33
N GLY A 240 -3.71 4.20 -1.18
CA GLY A 240 -3.55 3.23 -2.27
C GLY A 240 -2.16 3.28 -2.93
N SER A 241 -1.20 4.02 -2.38
CA SER A 241 0.17 4.07 -2.91
C SER A 241 1.02 2.88 -2.47
N LEU A 242 0.50 2.04 -1.58
CA LEU A 242 1.04 0.73 -1.23
C LEU A 242 -0.04 -0.32 -1.48
N ASP A 243 0.38 -1.51 -1.89
CA ASP A 243 -0.46 -2.71 -2.00
C ASP A 243 -0.68 -3.36 -0.64
N PHE A 244 0.39 -3.50 0.13
CA PHE A 244 0.35 -4.04 1.48
C PHE A 244 1.62 -3.65 2.26
N ILE A 245 1.58 -3.87 3.57
CA ILE A 245 2.69 -3.70 4.51
C ILE A 245 3.07 -5.08 5.05
N VAL A 246 4.37 -5.36 5.17
CA VAL A 246 4.88 -6.61 5.75
C VAL A 246 5.67 -6.30 7.01
N GLY A 247 5.31 -6.94 8.11
CA GLY A 247 6.11 -7.02 9.33
C GLY A 247 5.25 -7.05 10.58
N ALA A 248 5.77 -6.49 11.68
CA ALA A 248 5.14 -6.67 12.98
C ALA A 248 3.74 -6.03 13.05
N LEU A 249 2.73 -6.85 13.34
CA LEU A 249 1.34 -6.45 13.40
C LEU A 249 1.08 -5.52 14.60
N ARG A 250 0.09 -4.65 14.46
CA ARG A 250 -0.36 -3.70 15.47
C ARG A 250 -1.80 -4.00 15.87
N ASP A 251 -2.15 -3.46 17.02
CA ASP A 251 -3.45 -3.62 17.70
C ASP A 251 -4.65 -3.22 16.81
N ALA A 252 -5.82 -3.78 17.13
CA ALA A 252 -7.08 -3.68 16.39
C ALA A 252 -7.59 -2.23 16.19
N ARG A 253 -7.02 -1.25 16.91
CA ARG A 253 -7.29 0.18 16.73
C ARG A 253 -7.05 0.69 15.30
N TYR A 254 -6.24 -0.03 14.51
CA TYR A 254 -5.99 0.27 13.10
C TYR A 254 -6.84 -0.56 12.11
N ALA A 255 -7.67 -1.50 12.60
CA ALA A 255 -8.25 -2.57 11.78
C ALA A 255 -9.62 -2.26 11.15
N THR A 256 -10.24 -1.10 11.39
CA THR A 256 -11.56 -0.79 10.82
C THR A 256 -11.57 -0.76 9.30
N ASP A 257 -10.45 -0.39 8.67
CA ASP A 257 -10.29 -0.31 7.21
C ASP A 257 -9.12 -1.15 6.67
N LEU A 258 -8.49 -1.95 7.53
CA LEU A 258 -7.32 -2.78 7.22
C LEU A 258 -7.59 -4.24 7.53
N GLU A 259 -7.23 -5.12 6.61
CA GLU A 259 -7.19 -6.57 6.81
C GLU A 259 -5.78 -7.00 7.19
N VAL A 260 -5.71 -7.87 8.20
CA VAL A 260 -4.44 -8.37 8.75
C VAL A 260 -4.37 -9.87 8.54
N HIS A 261 -3.25 -10.32 8.00
CA HIS A 261 -2.94 -11.74 7.77
C HIS A 261 -1.69 -12.09 8.58
N GLU A 262 -1.88 -12.81 9.68
CA GLU A 262 -0.77 -13.30 10.49
C GLU A 262 0.00 -14.40 9.74
N LEU A 263 1.32 -14.34 9.83
CA LEU A 263 2.24 -15.30 9.23
C LEU A 263 2.93 -16.16 10.30
N PHE A 264 3.49 -15.54 11.33
CA PHE A 264 4.15 -16.22 12.45
C PHE A 264 4.35 -15.24 13.61
N ALA A 265 4.67 -15.75 14.80
CA ALA A 265 5.09 -14.94 15.93
C ALA A 265 6.62 -14.87 16.05
N GLU A 266 7.14 -13.71 16.43
CA GLU A 266 8.58 -13.48 16.61
C GLU A 266 8.88 -12.87 17.99
N PRO A 267 9.65 -13.56 18.86
CA PRO A 267 10.09 -13.00 20.14
C PRO A 267 11.25 -12.00 19.99
N LEU A 268 11.42 -11.17 21.03
CA LEU A 268 12.63 -10.38 21.19
C LEU A 268 13.75 -11.25 21.77
N ALA A 269 14.98 -10.98 21.34
CA ALA A 269 16.19 -11.62 21.84
C ALA A 269 17.23 -10.57 22.23
N ILE A 270 18.07 -10.92 23.21
CA ILE A 270 19.24 -10.14 23.58
C ILE A 270 20.42 -10.65 22.78
N ILE A 271 20.93 -9.83 21.86
CA ILE A 271 22.00 -10.18 20.93
C ILE A 271 23.29 -9.45 21.34
N VAL A 272 24.42 -10.14 21.25
CA VAL A 272 25.76 -9.59 21.47
C VAL A 272 26.66 -9.92 20.28
N GLY A 273 27.73 -9.14 20.09
CA GLY A 273 28.79 -9.49 19.14
C GLY A 273 29.54 -10.76 19.57
N SER A 274 30.14 -11.47 18.62
CA SER A 274 30.88 -12.72 18.86
C SER A 274 32.02 -12.58 19.86
N HIS A 275 32.64 -11.40 19.95
CA HIS A 275 33.74 -11.09 20.87
C HIS A 275 33.27 -10.61 22.25
N HIS A 276 31.96 -10.54 22.50
CA HIS A 276 31.43 -10.08 23.78
C HIS A 276 31.72 -11.09 24.92
N PRO A 277 32.09 -10.67 26.14
CA PRO A 277 32.42 -11.59 27.24
C PRO A 277 31.29 -12.58 27.59
N LEU A 278 30.03 -12.17 27.41
CA LEU A 278 28.87 -13.03 27.64
C LEU A 278 28.60 -14.04 26.51
N ALA A 279 29.21 -13.88 25.32
CA ALA A 279 29.00 -14.79 24.19
C ALA A 279 29.49 -16.21 24.49
N ALA A 280 30.53 -16.38 25.31
CA ALA A 280 31.04 -17.70 25.68
C ALA A 280 30.21 -18.41 26.77
N LYS A 281 29.31 -17.70 27.47
CA LYS A 281 28.59 -18.26 28.63
C LYS A 281 27.42 -19.14 28.20
N ARG A 282 27.28 -20.30 28.85
CA ARG A 282 26.16 -21.24 28.64
C ARG A 282 24.88 -20.86 29.38
N ARG A 283 25.00 -20.07 30.46
CA ARG A 283 23.88 -19.56 31.25
C ARG A 283 24.16 -18.10 31.59
N VAL A 284 23.16 -17.26 31.41
CA VAL A 284 23.23 -15.83 31.72
C VAL A 284 21.89 -15.43 32.34
N SER A 285 21.91 -14.71 33.47
CA SER A 285 20.71 -14.15 34.08
C SER A 285 20.52 -12.69 33.65
N LEU A 286 19.29 -12.17 33.69
CA LEU A 286 19.03 -10.75 33.43
C LEU A 286 19.81 -9.83 34.38
N ALA A 287 19.95 -10.22 35.66
CA ALA A 287 20.74 -9.47 36.65
C ALA A 287 22.23 -9.36 36.26
N ALA A 288 22.78 -10.38 35.58
CA ALA A 288 24.17 -10.36 35.11
C ALA A 288 24.41 -9.39 33.94
N LEU A 289 23.36 -8.78 33.40
CA LEU A 289 23.45 -7.77 32.34
C LEU A 289 23.54 -6.34 32.90
N ALA A 290 23.39 -6.17 34.21
CA ALA A 290 23.52 -4.88 34.87
C ALA A 290 24.91 -4.27 34.62
N GLY A 291 24.96 -2.95 34.37
CA GLY A 291 26.20 -2.22 34.12
C GLY A 291 26.74 -2.31 32.69
N HIS A 292 26.15 -3.13 31.82
CA HIS A 292 26.50 -3.10 30.40
C HIS A 292 25.81 -1.95 29.65
N GLN A 293 26.38 -1.57 28.50
CA GLN A 293 25.80 -0.58 27.59
C GLN A 293 24.78 -1.24 26.65
N TRP A 294 23.69 -0.54 26.36
CA TRP A 294 22.55 -1.09 25.64
C TRP A 294 22.23 -0.36 24.35
N ILE A 295 21.88 -1.12 23.32
CA ILE A 295 21.22 -0.68 22.09
C ILE A 295 19.77 -1.15 22.16
N LEU A 296 18.84 -0.23 22.33
CA LEU A 296 17.43 -0.57 22.54
C LEU A 296 16.54 0.01 21.44
N PRO A 297 15.37 -0.61 21.18
CA PRO A 297 14.35 -0.02 20.31
C PRO A 297 13.93 1.37 20.79
N ARG A 298 13.44 2.19 19.85
CA ARG A 298 12.90 3.53 20.15
C ARG A 298 11.79 3.49 21.19
N ARG A 299 11.73 4.51 22.06
CA ARG A 299 10.84 4.54 23.23
C ARG A 299 9.36 4.43 22.87
N ASP A 300 8.96 4.95 21.71
CA ASP A 300 7.60 4.99 21.18
C ASP A 300 7.19 3.73 20.40
N THR A 301 7.95 2.64 20.50
CA THR A 301 7.69 1.40 19.75
C THR A 301 7.07 0.29 20.60
N PRO A 302 6.22 -0.58 20.04
CA PRO A 302 5.68 -1.72 20.79
C PRO A 302 6.75 -2.69 21.31
N SER A 303 7.86 -2.85 20.57
CA SER A 303 9.00 -3.64 21.03
C SER A 303 9.59 -3.11 22.34
N ARG A 304 9.62 -1.78 22.52
CA ARG A 304 10.07 -1.18 23.78
C ARG A 304 9.12 -1.49 24.94
N ALA A 305 7.82 -1.32 24.71
CA ALA A 305 6.81 -1.60 25.73
C ALA A 305 6.86 -3.07 26.20
N LEU A 306 7.02 -4.01 25.27
CA LEU A 306 7.16 -5.44 25.59
C LEU A 306 8.46 -5.74 26.34
N LEU A 307 9.58 -5.11 25.95
CA LEU A 307 10.83 -5.24 26.67
C LEU A 307 10.70 -4.77 28.13
N ALA A 308 10.10 -3.60 28.34
CA ALA A 308 9.88 -3.05 29.68
C ALA A 308 9.01 -4.01 30.52
N ALA A 309 7.94 -4.55 29.94
CA ALA A 309 7.09 -5.54 30.61
C ALA A 309 7.85 -6.83 30.95
N ALA A 310 8.69 -7.34 30.06
CA ALA A 310 9.48 -8.55 30.29
C ALA A 310 10.51 -8.36 31.43
N PHE A 311 11.18 -7.20 31.49
CA PHE A 311 12.10 -6.88 32.59
C PHE A 311 11.37 -6.72 33.91
N ALA A 312 10.23 -6.02 33.91
CA ALA A 312 9.40 -5.85 35.10
C ALA A 312 8.87 -7.19 35.64
N ALA A 313 8.40 -8.09 34.75
CA ALA A 313 7.95 -9.43 35.12
C ALA A 313 9.08 -10.28 35.73
N ALA A 314 10.33 -10.04 35.34
CA ALA A 314 11.51 -10.68 35.91
C ALA A 314 12.05 -9.98 37.19
N GLY A 315 11.33 -8.97 37.72
CA GLY A 315 11.75 -8.21 38.89
C GLY A 315 13.01 -7.37 38.66
N GLN A 316 13.31 -7.01 37.40
CA GLN A 316 14.47 -6.22 37.01
C GLN A 316 14.04 -4.82 36.54
N ALA A 317 14.88 -3.83 36.80
CA ALA A 317 14.70 -2.50 36.21
C ALA A 317 14.96 -2.56 34.70
N GLU A 318 14.18 -1.82 33.93
CA GLU A 318 14.41 -1.68 32.49
C GLU A 318 15.79 -1.05 32.22
N PRO A 319 16.58 -1.57 31.28
CA PRO A 319 17.89 -1.03 30.98
C PRO A 319 17.80 0.38 30.37
N VAL A 320 18.71 1.25 30.79
CA VAL A 320 18.87 2.59 30.20
C VAL A 320 19.63 2.46 28.88
N PRO A 321 19.09 2.94 27.74
CA PRO A 321 19.77 2.84 26.46
C PRO A 321 21.00 3.75 26.45
N SER A 322 22.14 3.20 26.01
CA SER A 322 23.28 4.02 25.56
C SER A 322 23.08 4.49 24.12
N VAL A 323 22.40 3.67 23.31
CA VAL A 323 21.94 4.01 21.96
C VAL A 323 20.48 3.59 21.82
N GLU A 324 19.66 4.46 21.24
CA GLU A 324 18.26 4.18 20.95
C GLU A 324 18.04 4.17 19.44
N THR A 325 17.79 2.99 18.86
CA THR A 325 17.57 2.82 17.41
C THR A 325 16.79 1.55 17.10
N GLY A 326 15.96 1.61 16.06
CA GLY A 326 15.30 0.43 15.46
C GLY A 326 15.94 -0.01 14.15
N ASP A 327 17.07 0.60 13.77
CA ASP A 327 17.76 0.32 12.51
C ASP A 327 18.75 -0.84 12.67
N SER A 328 18.49 -1.95 11.96
CA SER A 328 19.30 -3.16 12.06
C SER A 328 20.74 -2.97 11.55
N MET A 329 20.98 -2.05 10.60
CA MET A 329 22.33 -1.78 10.11
C MET A 329 23.17 -1.06 11.15
N ILE A 330 22.59 -0.09 11.86
CA ILE A 330 23.24 0.56 13.00
C ILE A 330 23.53 -0.46 14.11
N VAL A 331 22.55 -1.30 14.46
CA VAL A 331 22.74 -2.36 15.47
C VAL A 331 23.90 -3.29 15.10
N ARG A 332 23.94 -3.79 13.87
CA ARG A 332 25.04 -4.65 13.37
C ARG A 332 26.39 -3.95 13.46
N GLY A 333 26.45 -2.70 12.99
CA GLY A 333 27.68 -1.91 13.00
C GLY A 333 28.25 -1.71 14.40
N LEU A 334 27.38 -1.48 15.38
CA LEU A 334 27.75 -1.30 16.79
C LEU A 334 28.14 -2.63 17.45
N LEU A 335 27.37 -3.69 17.25
CA LEU A 335 27.69 -5.02 17.82
C LEU A 335 29.04 -5.56 17.30
N ALA A 336 29.41 -5.23 16.07
CA ALA A 336 30.70 -5.60 15.51
C ALA A 336 31.90 -4.83 16.11
N ARG A 337 31.67 -3.71 16.81
CA ARG A 337 32.71 -2.75 17.23
C ARG A 337 32.70 -2.42 18.72
N SER A 338 31.81 -3.02 19.50
CA SER A 338 31.61 -2.67 20.90
C SER A 338 31.18 -3.87 21.73
N ALA A 339 31.27 -3.72 23.06
CA ALA A 339 30.72 -4.69 24.01
C ALA A 339 29.29 -4.30 24.45
N MET A 340 28.46 -3.82 23.53
CA MET A 340 27.06 -3.47 23.81
C MET A 340 26.15 -4.69 23.66
N LEU A 341 25.01 -4.66 24.36
CA LEU A 341 23.91 -5.62 24.19
C LEU A 341 22.81 -4.96 23.36
N ALA A 342 22.28 -5.68 22.39
CA ALA A 342 21.15 -5.22 21.59
C ALA A 342 19.88 -6.02 21.93
N VAL A 343 18.73 -5.34 21.95
CA VAL A 343 17.43 -6.02 21.95
C VAL A 343 16.81 -5.86 20.58
N VAL A 344 16.62 -6.98 19.87
CA VAL A 344 16.03 -7.03 18.52
C VAL A 344 15.14 -8.25 18.37
N SER A 345 14.29 -8.27 17.34
CA SER A 345 13.68 -9.53 16.90
C SER A 345 14.77 -10.46 16.37
N GLN A 346 14.76 -11.72 16.77
CA GLN A 346 15.80 -12.69 16.38
C GLN A 346 15.94 -12.80 14.85
N GLY A 347 14.82 -12.81 14.13
CA GLY A 347 14.75 -12.83 12.67
C GLY A 347 15.43 -11.66 11.95
N GLN A 348 15.72 -10.55 12.64
CA GLN A 348 16.48 -9.44 12.05
C GLN A 348 17.98 -9.75 11.90
N MET A 349 18.48 -10.72 12.65
CA MET A 349 19.89 -11.09 12.73
C MET A 349 20.13 -12.54 12.29
N THR A 350 19.18 -13.18 11.59
CA THR A 350 19.31 -14.59 11.18
C THR A 350 20.61 -14.87 10.44
N ARG A 351 21.04 -13.97 9.55
CA ARG A 351 22.28 -14.13 8.79
C ARG A 351 23.49 -14.09 9.71
N GLU A 352 23.58 -13.09 10.58
CA GLU A 352 24.68 -12.88 11.51
C GLU A 352 24.74 -13.96 12.60
N LEU A 353 23.58 -14.47 13.02
CA LEU A 353 23.46 -15.60 13.94
C LEU A 353 23.98 -16.89 13.29
N ARG A 354 23.64 -17.12 12.00
CA ARG A 354 24.13 -18.28 11.24
C ARG A 354 25.62 -18.20 10.95
N SER A 355 26.18 -17.02 10.66
CA SER A 355 27.61 -16.84 10.44
C SER A 355 28.42 -16.82 11.74
N GLY A 356 27.77 -16.68 12.90
CA GLY A 356 28.42 -16.58 14.20
C GLY A 356 29.04 -15.22 14.47
N GLU A 357 28.76 -14.19 13.66
CA GLU A 357 29.17 -12.80 13.88
C GLU A 357 28.52 -12.21 15.14
N VAL A 358 27.30 -12.64 15.44
CA VAL A 358 26.58 -12.30 16.65
C VAL A 358 26.04 -13.56 17.32
N LYS A 359 25.72 -13.46 18.60
CA LYS A 359 25.12 -14.55 19.39
C LYS A 359 23.93 -14.05 20.18
N ALA A 360 22.84 -14.83 20.17
CA ALA A 360 21.75 -14.64 21.10
C ALA A 360 22.14 -15.17 22.48
N LEU A 361 21.98 -14.35 23.52
CA LEU A 361 22.15 -14.80 24.90
C LEU A 361 21.03 -15.78 25.26
N PRO A 362 21.31 -16.83 26.07
CA PRO A 362 20.32 -17.83 26.47
C PRO A 362 19.37 -17.26 27.55
N ILE A 363 18.62 -16.23 27.19
CA ILE A 363 17.66 -15.52 28.04
C ILE A 363 16.35 -15.44 27.28
N GLU A 364 15.31 -16.04 27.86
CA GLU A 364 13.95 -15.95 27.33
C GLU A 364 13.29 -14.66 27.83
N LEU A 365 12.87 -13.81 26.89
CA LEU A 365 12.06 -12.64 27.18
C LEU A 365 10.58 -13.00 27.02
N ALA A 366 10.01 -13.59 28.07
CA ALA A 366 8.61 -14.05 28.08
C ALA A 366 7.63 -12.92 27.71
N GLY A 367 6.60 -13.25 26.93
CA GLY A 367 5.57 -12.30 26.51
C GLY A 367 6.01 -11.30 25.43
N THR A 368 7.22 -11.43 24.87
CA THR A 368 7.69 -10.53 23.80
C THR A 368 7.43 -11.03 22.38
N ALA A 369 6.86 -12.23 22.23
CA ALA A 369 6.47 -12.79 20.94
C ALA A 369 5.40 -11.91 20.27
N ARG A 370 5.72 -11.38 19.09
CA ARG A 370 4.81 -10.52 18.34
C ARG A 370 4.34 -11.17 17.05
N PRO A 371 3.05 -11.10 16.73
CA PRO A 371 2.57 -11.55 15.44
C PRO A 371 3.18 -10.68 14.34
N ILE A 372 3.78 -11.33 13.37
CA ILE A 372 4.32 -10.79 12.14
C ILE A 372 3.37 -11.18 11.02
N GLY A 373 3.06 -10.26 10.12
CA GLY A 373 2.10 -10.53 9.09
C GLY A 373 2.09 -9.53 7.95
N ILE A 374 1.05 -9.65 7.13
CA ILE A 374 0.76 -8.76 6.01
C ILE A 374 -0.48 -7.94 6.35
N ILE A 375 -0.42 -6.64 6.10
CA ILE A 375 -1.52 -5.70 6.32
C ILE A 375 -1.89 -5.11 4.97
N ARG A 376 -3.15 -5.24 4.57
CA ARG A 376 -3.69 -4.68 3.32
C ARG A 376 -4.96 -3.88 3.60
N ARG A 377 -5.38 -3.02 2.68
CA ARG A 377 -6.66 -2.32 2.80
C ARG A 377 -7.81 -3.31 2.58
N ALA A 378 -8.85 -3.22 3.40
CA ALA A 378 -10.03 -4.07 3.27
C ALA A 378 -10.83 -3.76 1.99
N GLY A 379 -11.39 -4.78 1.35
CA GLY A 379 -12.30 -4.61 0.21
C GLY A 379 -11.66 -4.09 -1.09
N VAL A 380 -10.34 -4.25 -1.25
CA VAL A 380 -9.60 -3.83 -2.45
C VAL A 380 -9.21 -5.02 -3.30
N LEU A 381 -9.32 -4.85 -4.61
CA LEU A 381 -8.80 -5.82 -5.56
C LEU A 381 -7.28 -5.71 -5.63
N ALA A 382 -6.58 -6.75 -5.18
CA ALA A 382 -5.14 -6.86 -5.39
C ALA A 382 -4.83 -6.84 -6.89
N SER A 383 -3.72 -6.21 -7.30
CA SER A 383 -3.19 -6.44 -8.64
C SER A 383 -2.63 -7.86 -8.74
N PRO A 384 -2.59 -8.47 -9.93
CA PRO A 384 -1.97 -9.78 -10.11
C PRO A 384 -0.54 -9.89 -9.55
N PRO A 385 0.39 -8.93 -9.79
CA PRO A 385 1.72 -9.05 -9.21
C PRO A 385 1.72 -8.84 -7.70
N ALA A 386 0.81 -8.03 -7.13
CA ALA A 386 0.69 -7.88 -5.68
C ALA A 386 0.19 -9.17 -5.02
N ALA A 387 -0.77 -9.86 -5.65
CA ALA A 387 -1.24 -11.16 -5.20
C ALA A 387 -0.12 -12.22 -5.29
N ALA A 388 0.67 -12.22 -6.36
CA ALA A 388 1.80 -13.13 -6.52
C ALA A 388 2.87 -12.92 -5.43
N LEU A 389 3.23 -11.66 -5.12
CA LEU A 389 4.19 -11.37 -4.05
C LEU A 389 3.63 -11.73 -2.67
N PHE A 390 2.36 -11.45 -2.42
CA PHE A 390 1.67 -11.84 -1.19
C PHE A 390 1.77 -13.35 -0.95
N GLU A 391 1.46 -14.15 -1.98
CA GLU A 391 1.51 -15.61 -1.90
C GLU A 391 2.94 -16.13 -1.74
N THR A 392 3.91 -15.52 -2.42
CA THR A 392 5.33 -15.87 -2.26
C THR A 392 5.81 -15.63 -0.82
N ILE A 393 5.44 -14.50 -0.22
CA ILE A 393 5.74 -14.20 1.19
C ILE A 393 5.10 -15.24 2.11
N ARG A 394 3.82 -15.57 1.87
CA ARG A 394 3.09 -16.57 2.67
C ARG A 394 3.74 -17.95 2.59
N ALA A 395 4.16 -18.37 1.39
CA ALA A 395 4.84 -19.64 1.17
C ALA A 395 6.19 -19.71 1.90
N ILE A 396 6.99 -18.63 1.87
CA ILE A 396 8.27 -18.56 2.60
C ILE A 396 8.03 -18.58 4.11
N ALA A 397 7.04 -17.83 4.60
CA ALA A 397 6.74 -17.75 6.02
C ALA A 397 6.29 -19.09 6.64
N ASN A 398 5.65 -19.94 5.85
CA ASN A 398 5.18 -21.27 6.28
C ASN A 398 6.28 -22.35 6.28
N ARG A 399 7.49 -22.05 5.82
CA ARG A 399 8.60 -23.01 5.88
C ARG A 399 9.00 -23.26 7.34
N PRO A 400 9.36 -24.49 7.71
CA PRO A 400 9.91 -24.76 9.04
C PRO A 400 11.14 -23.89 9.27
N ARG A 401 11.22 -23.28 10.45
CA ARG A 401 12.37 -22.49 10.87
C ARG A 401 13.34 -23.42 11.58
N ASP A 402 14.49 -23.66 10.95
CA ASP A 402 15.62 -24.40 11.52
C ASP A 402 16.23 -23.72 12.74
#